data_AF-A0A3C1LAZ1-F1
#
_entry.id   AF-A0A3C1LAZ1-F1
#
_cell.length_a   1.000
_cell.length_b   1.000
_cell.length_c   1.000
_cell.angle_alpha   90.00
_cell.angle_beta   90.00
_cell.angle_gamma   90.00
#
_symmetry.space_group_name_H-M   'P 1'
#
loop_
_entity.id
_entity.type
_entity.pdbx_description
1 polymer ?
#
loop_
_entity_poly.entity_id
_entity_poly.type
_entity_poly.pdbx_seq_one_letter_code
_entity_poly.pdbx_strand_id
1 'polypeptide(L)'
;MHTRTPLADLLGTDDFVGRHIGPTALEQAHMLSVLGVDSVESLLAQTVPASIRMQGALPLPASRTVESVLGELRELASRNHRRTSLIGQGYYGTITPPVIQRNVLENPAWYTAYTPYQPEISQGRLETLLNFQTMIGELTG
;
A
#
# COMPACT_ATOMS: atom_id res chain seq x y z
N MET A 1 -29.61 3.32 -32.59
CA MET A 1 -28.17 3.14 -32.86
C MET A 1 -27.50 2.83 -31.53
N HIS A 2 -27.12 1.58 -31.27
CA HIS A 2 -26.32 1.25 -30.08
C HIS A 2 -24.89 1.73 -30.32
N THR A 3 -24.48 2.76 -29.58
CA THR A 3 -23.09 3.22 -29.51
C THR A 3 -22.26 2.07 -28.95
N ARG A 4 -21.35 1.52 -29.77
CA ARG A 4 -20.44 0.45 -29.34
C ARG A 4 -19.45 1.02 -28.33
N THR A 5 -19.39 0.45 -27.14
CA THR A 5 -18.38 0.76 -26.14
C THR A 5 -16.98 0.46 -26.71
N PRO A 6 -16.05 1.43 -26.68
CA PRO A 6 -14.66 1.21 -27.05
C PRO A 6 -14.03 0.05 -26.29
N LEU A 7 -13.17 -0.74 -26.94
CA LEU A 7 -12.46 -1.85 -26.30
C LEU A 7 -11.65 -1.39 -25.07
N ALA A 8 -11.07 -0.19 -25.13
CA ALA A 8 -10.33 0.40 -24.02
C ALA A 8 -11.16 0.50 -22.73
N ASP A 9 -12.43 0.90 -22.85
CA ASP A 9 -13.34 1.08 -21.72
C ASP A 9 -13.79 -0.28 -21.14
N LEU A 10 -13.66 -1.37 -21.91
CA LEU A 10 -13.94 -2.74 -21.46
C LEU A 10 -12.75 -3.39 -20.75
N LEU A 11 -11.54 -2.83 -20.85
CA LEU A 11 -10.32 -3.42 -20.27
C LEU A 11 -10.14 -3.10 -18.78
N GLY A 12 -10.90 -2.16 -18.22
CA GLY A 12 -10.92 -1.89 -16.77
C GLY A 12 -9.56 -1.47 -16.20
N THR A 13 -8.75 -0.72 -16.94
CA THR A 13 -7.38 -0.32 -16.55
C THR A 13 -7.31 0.49 -15.25
N ASP A 14 -8.43 1.08 -14.80
CA ASP A 14 -8.55 1.87 -13.57
C ASP A 14 -9.16 1.10 -12.38
N ASP A 15 -9.36 -0.21 -12.49
CA ASP A 15 -10.00 -1.03 -11.45
C ASP A 15 -9.30 -0.92 -10.07
N PHE A 16 -7.98 -0.72 -10.04
CA PHE A 16 -7.26 -0.52 -8.78
C PHE A 16 -7.73 0.73 -8.02
N VAL A 17 -8.05 1.83 -8.72
CA VAL A 17 -8.48 3.09 -8.09
C VAL A 17 -9.78 2.89 -7.33
N GLY A 18 -10.74 2.17 -7.92
CA GLY A 18 -12.01 1.84 -7.28
C GLY A 18 -11.90 0.88 -6.10
N ARG A 19 -10.85 0.04 -6.06
CA ARG A 19 -10.55 -0.83 -4.90
C ARG A 19 -9.78 -0.12 -3.79
N HIS A 20 -9.01 0.91 -4.15
CA HIS A 20 -8.13 1.63 -3.23
C HIS A 20 -8.81 2.82 -2.55
N ILE A 21 -9.61 3.59 -3.30
CA ILE A 21 -10.36 4.74 -2.79
C ILE A 21 -11.70 4.24 -2.27
N GLY A 22 -11.91 4.33 -0.95
CA GLY A 22 -13.13 3.84 -0.30
C GLY A 22 -14.41 4.58 -0.69
N PRO A 23 -14.47 5.93 -0.60
CA PRO A 23 -15.70 6.66 -0.87
C PRO A 23 -16.16 6.55 -2.33
N THR A 24 -17.37 6.05 -2.52
CA THR A 24 -18.08 6.01 -3.80
C THR A 24 -18.49 7.41 -4.27
N ALA A 25 -18.88 7.57 -5.53
CA ALA A 25 -19.35 8.85 -6.05
C ALA A 25 -20.55 9.42 -5.26
N LEU A 26 -21.46 8.56 -4.78
CA LEU A 26 -22.60 8.96 -3.98
C LEU A 26 -22.18 9.42 -2.58
N GLU A 27 -21.25 8.71 -1.94
CA GLU A 27 -20.71 9.11 -0.64
C GLU A 27 -19.91 10.41 -0.74
N GLN A 28 -19.11 10.57 -1.80
CA GLN A 28 -18.41 11.83 -2.07
C GLN A 28 -19.39 12.99 -2.23
N ALA A 29 -20.47 12.83 -3.02
CA ALA A 29 -21.50 13.86 -3.17
C ALA A 29 -22.17 14.22 -1.84
N HIS A 30 -22.45 13.22 -1.00
CA HIS A 30 -22.99 13.45 0.34
C HIS A 30 -22.00 14.22 1.24
N MET A 31 -20.72 13.82 1.26
CA MET A 31 -19.67 14.51 2.02
C MET A 31 -19.49 15.96 1.57
N LEU A 32 -19.49 16.22 0.26
CA LEU A 32 -19.39 17.57 -0.31
C LEU A 32 -20.58 18.44 0.10
N SER A 33 -21.79 17.89 0.08
CA SER A 33 -23.00 18.56 0.56
C SER A 33 -22.92 18.95 2.04
N VAL A 34 -22.43 18.05 2.91
CA VAL A 34 -22.19 18.34 4.34
C VAL A 34 -21.19 19.47 4.53
N LEU A 35 -20.18 19.55 3.67
CA LEU A 35 -19.16 20.61 3.68
C LEU A 35 -19.64 21.91 3.01
N GLY A 36 -20.79 21.91 2.33
CA GLY A 36 -21.31 23.08 1.61
C GLY A 36 -20.50 23.47 0.38
N VAL A 37 -19.85 22.51 -0.28
CA VAL A 37 -19.04 22.73 -1.49
C VAL A 37 -19.55 21.90 -2.67
N ASP A 38 -19.46 22.46 -3.88
CA ASP A 38 -20.09 21.85 -5.06
C ASP A 38 -19.26 20.74 -5.71
N SER A 39 -17.95 20.71 -5.48
CA SER A 39 -17.04 19.73 -6.08
C SER A 39 -15.73 19.54 -5.31
N VAL A 40 -15.02 18.46 -5.62
CA VAL A 40 -13.66 18.21 -5.11
C VAL A 40 -12.69 19.30 -5.58
N GLU A 41 -12.83 19.80 -6.81
CA GLU A 41 -12.01 20.89 -7.34
C GLU A 41 -12.21 22.18 -6.54
N SER A 42 -13.45 22.50 -6.16
CA SER A 42 -13.77 23.66 -5.31
C SER A 42 -13.15 23.50 -3.92
N LEU A 43 -13.29 22.32 -3.31
CA LEU A 43 -12.67 22.01 -2.01
C LEU A 43 -11.15 22.18 -2.05
N LEU A 44 -10.50 21.69 -3.10
CA LEU A 44 -9.05 21.82 -3.30
C LEU A 44 -8.62 23.28 -3.47
N ALA A 45 -9.38 24.08 -4.25
CA ALA A 45 -9.08 25.49 -4.47
C ALA A 45 -9.19 26.34 -3.19
N GLN A 46 -10.09 25.96 -2.27
CA GLN A 46 -10.26 26.61 -0.98
C GLN A 46 -9.23 26.15 0.07
N THR A 47 -8.65 24.95 -0.09
CA THR A 47 -7.76 24.34 0.91
C THR A 47 -6.27 24.55 0.59
N VAL A 48 -5.88 24.42 -0.69
CA VAL A 48 -4.47 24.49 -1.11
C VAL A 48 -4.19 25.84 -1.77
N PRO A 49 -3.26 26.65 -1.24
CA PRO A 49 -2.93 27.94 -1.85
C PRO A 49 -2.49 27.79 -3.31
N ALA A 50 -3.07 28.60 -4.19
CA ALA A 50 -2.79 28.53 -5.63
C ALA A 50 -1.31 28.76 -5.98
N SER A 51 -0.57 29.51 -5.15
CA SER A 51 0.86 29.80 -5.35
C SER A 51 1.76 28.57 -5.25
N ILE A 52 1.33 27.51 -4.58
CA ILE A 52 2.10 26.27 -4.41
C ILE A 52 1.44 25.07 -5.11
N ARG A 53 0.27 25.26 -5.74
CA ARG A 53 -0.45 24.20 -6.41
C ARG A 53 0.19 23.90 -7.76
N MET A 54 0.51 22.63 -8.01
CA MET A 54 1.00 22.18 -9.30
C MET A 54 -0.07 22.41 -10.39
N GLN A 55 0.36 22.94 -11.54
CA GLN A 55 -0.50 23.09 -12.71
C GLN A 55 -0.31 21.92 -13.67
N GLY A 56 -1.41 21.38 -14.20
CA GLY A 56 -1.40 20.25 -15.12
C GLY A 56 -1.39 18.88 -14.44
N ALA A 57 -1.30 17.83 -15.28
CA ALA A 57 -1.22 16.44 -14.82
C ALA A 57 0.21 16.06 -14.43
N LEU A 58 0.35 15.08 -13.54
CA LEU A 58 1.66 14.47 -13.27
C LEU A 58 2.20 13.81 -14.55
N PRO A 59 3.49 13.97 -14.90
CA PRO A 59 4.10 13.35 -16.07
C PRO A 59 4.38 11.86 -15.81
N LEU A 60 3.32 11.08 -15.60
CA LEU A 60 3.39 9.64 -15.30
C LEU A 60 2.81 8.82 -16.47
N PRO A 61 3.26 7.56 -16.64
CA PRO A 61 2.61 6.64 -17.57
C PRO A 61 1.13 6.44 -17.23
N ALA A 62 0.35 6.01 -18.22
CA ALA A 62 -1.05 5.63 -18.00
C ALA A 62 -1.18 4.51 -16.95
N SER A 63 -2.34 4.48 -16.29
CA SER A 63 -2.70 3.41 -15.35
C SER A 63 -2.66 2.04 -16.04
N ARG A 64 -2.40 1.01 -15.24
CA ARG A 64 -2.29 -0.38 -15.68
C ARG A 64 -3.02 -1.27 -14.71
N THR A 65 -3.50 -2.40 -15.21
CA THR A 65 -4.15 -3.41 -14.37
C THR A 65 -3.16 -4.04 -13.38
N VAL A 66 -3.65 -4.52 -12.25
CA VAL A 66 -2.83 -5.17 -11.22
C VAL A 66 -2.09 -6.39 -11.79
N GLU A 67 -2.75 -7.14 -12.67
CA GLU A 67 -2.20 -8.31 -13.35
C GLU A 67 -1.00 -7.94 -14.22
N SER A 68 -1.13 -6.86 -15.00
CA SER A 68 -0.05 -6.36 -15.86
C SER A 68 1.14 -5.89 -15.03
N VAL A 69 0.90 -5.16 -13.94
CA VAL A 69 1.95 -4.66 -13.05
C VAL A 69 2.68 -5.83 -12.36
N LEU A 70 1.95 -6.81 -11.83
CA LEU A 70 2.55 -8.00 -11.22
C LEU A 70 3.37 -8.82 -12.24
N GLY A 71 2.91 -8.91 -13.49
CA GLY A 71 3.66 -9.55 -14.57
C GLY A 71 5.01 -8.88 -14.82
N GLU A 72 5.03 -7.55 -14.99
CA GLU A 72 6.27 -6.80 -15.20
C GLU A 72 7.20 -6.87 -13.98
N LEU A 73 6.68 -6.75 -12.76
CA LEU A 73 7.50 -6.85 -11.56
C LEU A 73 8.17 -8.22 -11.44
N ARG A 74 7.51 -9.30 -11.88
CA ARG A 74 8.13 -10.64 -11.96
C ARG A 74 9.23 -10.70 -13.01
N GLU A 75 9.04 -10.06 -14.17
CA GLU A 75 10.06 -9.98 -15.21
C GLU A 75 11.27 -9.14 -14.79
N LEU A 76 11.05 -8.04 -14.06
CA LEU A 76 12.12 -7.26 -13.45
C LEU A 76 12.88 -8.10 -12.42
N ALA A 77 12.16 -8.78 -11.52
CA ALA A 77 12.74 -9.61 -10.49
C ALA A 77 13.52 -10.82 -11.05
N SER A 78 13.12 -11.37 -12.21
CA SER A 78 13.79 -12.52 -12.84
C SER A 78 15.19 -12.20 -13.36
N ARG A 79 15.51 -10.91 -13.55
CA ARG A 79 16.87 -10.45 -13.93
C ARG A 79 17.86 -10.54 -12.77
N ASN A 80 17.39 -10.68 -11.54
CA ASN A 80 18.27 -10.80 -10.38
C ASN A 80 18.97 -12.17 -10.35
N HIS A 81 20.29 -12.17 -10.11
CA HIS A 81 21.06 -13.40 -9.95
C HIS A 81 21.15 -13.80 -8.48
N ARG A 82 20.30 -14.75 -8.07
CA ARG A 82 20.39 -15.32 -6.72
C ARG A 82 21.65 -16.18 -6.60
N ARG A 83 22.56 -15.80 -5.69
CA ARG A 83 23.80 -16.53 -5.37
C ARG A 83 23.80 -16.93 -3.90
N THR A 84 24.59 -17.94 -3.56
CA THR A 84 24.98 -18.19 -2.17
C THR A 84 26.01 -17.14 -1.79
N SER A 85 25.56 -16.05 -1.18
CA SER A 85 26.42 -14.94 -0.75
C SER A 85 27.09 -15.28 0.58
N LEU A 86 28.41 -15.45 0.57
CA LEU A 86 29.25 -15.65 1.76
C LEU A 86 30.08 -14.39 2.09
N ILE A 87 29.62 -13.22 1.67
CA ILE A 87 30.33 -11.93 1.81
C ILE A 87 30.40 -11.49 3.28
N GLY A 88 29.37 -11.79 4.09
CA GLY A 88 29.27 -11.33 5.48
C GLY A 88 28.98 -9.84 5.57
N GLN A 89 29.74 -9.13 6.43
CA GLN A 89 29.58 -7.69 6.70
C GLN A 89 28.20 -7.29 7.27
N GLY A 90 27.67 -8.08 8.20
CA GLY A 90 26.42 -7.77 8.91
C GLY A 90 25.15 -8.36 8.26
N TYR A 91 25.25 -8.97 7.09
CA TYR A 91 24.15 -9.70 6.46
C TYR A 91 24.54 -11.16 6.23
N TYR A 92 23.72 -12.06 6.76
CA TYR A 92 23.93 -13.50 6.69
C TYR A 92 22.63 -14.17 6.24
N GLY A 93 22.74 -15.11 5.29
CA GLY A 93 21.58 -15.87 4.84
C GLY A 93 20.97 -16.67 5.99
N THR A 94 19.64 -16.70 6.07
CA THR A 94 18.89 -17.45 7.08
C THR A 94 17.68 -18.13 6.45
N ILE A 95 17.13 -19.13 7.14
CA ILE A 95 15.87 -19.75 6.76
C ILE A 95 14.77 -19.07 7.58
N THR A 96 13.94 -18.25 6.92
CA THR A 96 12.70 -17.76 7.55
C THR A 96 11.74 -18.95 7.67
N PRO A 97 11.33 -19.37 8.87
CA PRO A 97 10.42 -20.49 9.03
C PRO A 97 9.11 -20.24 8.26
N PRO A 98 8.63 -21.20 7.42
CA PRO A 98 7.45 -20.97 6.58
C PRO A 98 6.19 -20.58 7.36
N VAL A 99 6.05 -21.07 8.59
CA VAL A 99 4.94 -20.71 9.49
C VAL A 99 4.97 -19.23 9.89
N ILE A 100 6.15 -18.64 10.07
CA ILE A 100 6.32 -17.21 10.39
C ILE A 100 6.08 -16.37 9.13
N GLN A 101 6.66 -16.78 8.00
CA GLN A 101 6.45 -16.09 6.72
C GLN A 101 4.96 -15.98 6.40
N ARG A 102 4.23 -17.11 6.44
CA ARG A 102 2.84 -17.15 6.03
C ARG A 102 1.89 -16.45 7.00
N ASN A 103 2.09 -16.63 8.31
CA ASN A 103 1.10 -16.22 9.32
C ASN A 103 1.41 -14.87 9.98
N VAL A 104 2.62 -14.34 9.81
CA VAL A 104 3.03 -13.03 10.33
C VAL A 104 3.37 -12.08 9.18
N LEU A 105 4.40 -12.37 8.39
CA LEU A 105 4.89 -11.45 7.36
C LEU A 105 3.87 -11.20 6.23
N GLU A 106 3.18 -12.25 5.78
CA GLU A 106 2.18 -12.18 4.71
C GLU A 106 0.75 -11.94 5.23
N ASN A 107 0.57 -11.71 6.54
CA ASN A 107 -0.73 -11.55 7.17
C ASN A 107 -1.04 -10.07 7.49
N PRO A 108 -2.06 -9.46 6.85
CA PRO A 108 -2.39 -8.05 7.08
C PRO A 108 -2.73 -7.72 8.53
N ALA A 109 -3.23 -8.67 9.31
CA ALA A 109 -3.50 -8.46 10.73
C ALA A 109 -2.24 -8.09 11.54
N TRP A 110 -1.05 -8.46 11.04
CA TRP A 110 0.23 -8.15 11.69
C TRP A 110 0.92 -6.90 11.14
N TYR A 111 0.76 -6.56 9.86
CA TYR A 111 1.51 -5.47 9.23
C TYR A 111 0.71 -4.19 8.94
N THR A 112 -0.63 -4.20 9.10
CA THR A 112 -1.45 -3.01 8.84
C THR A 112 -1.64 -2.13 10.08
N ALA A 113 -1.57 -2.70 11.27
CA ALA A 113 -1.60 -1.95 12.52
C ALA A 113 -0.32 -1.12 12.68
N TYR A 114 -0.44 0.07 13.29
CA TYR A 114 0.69 0.96 13.54
C TYR A 114 1.22 0.82 14.98
N THR A 115 2.05 1.79 15.39
CA THR A 115 2.59 1.91 16.75
C THR A 115 1.51 1.66 17.81
N PRO A 116 1.77 0.82 18.83
CA PRO A 116 0.79 0.43 19.85
C PRO A 116 0.51 1.54 20.87
N TYR A 117 0.02 2.70 20.42
CA TYR A 117 -0.39 3.81 21.29
C TYR A 117 -1.63 3.48 22.16
N GLN A 118 -2.42 2.48 21.76
CA GLN A 118 -3.61 2.01 22.49
C GLN A 118 -3.35 0.59 23.00
N PRO A 119 -2.76 0.43 24.20
CA PRO A 119 -2.23 -0.86 24.65
C PRO A 119 -3.30 -1.95 24.80
N GLU A 120 -4.54 -1.59 25.17
CA GLU A 120 -5.65 -2.52 25.43
C GLU A 120 -6.04 -3.34 24.19
N ILE A 121 -5.90 -2.75 23.01
CA ILE A 121 -6.16 -3.39 21.71
C ILE A 121 -4.88 -3.78 20.97
N SER A 122 -3.74 -3.83 21.69
CA SER A 122 -2.41 -4.01 21.10
C SER A 122 -1.54 -5.05 21.80
N GLN A 123 -2.10 -5.79 22.76
CA GLN A 123 -1.34 -6.71 23.62
C GLN A 123 -0.51 -7.73 22.83
N GLY A 124 -1.05 -8.35 21.76
CA GLY A 124 -0.31 -9.38 21.02
C GLY A 124 1.03 -8.89 20.41
N ARG A 125 1.06 -7.66 19.86
CA ARG A 125 2.31 -7.10 19.31
C ARG A 125 3.24 -6.55 20.39
N LEU A 126 2.68 -6.02 21.49
CA LEU A 126 3.46 -5.59 22.65
C LEU A 126 4.18 -6.78 23.31
N GLU A 127 3.48 -7.90 23.47
CA GLU A 127 4.06 -9.14 23.98
C GLU A 127 5.17 -9.66 23.06
N THR A 128 4.96 -9.62 21.74
CA THR A 128 6.01 -10.02 20.77
C THR A 128 7.25 -9.12 20.88
N LEU A 129 7.07 -7.81 21.07
CA LEU A 129 8.18 -6.88 21.29
C LEU A 129 8.88 -7.12 22.63
N LEU A 130 8.14 -7.46 23.68
CA LEU A 130 8.72 -7.86 24.96
C LEU A 130 9.54 -9.14 24.82
N ASN A 131 9.04 -10.15 24.11
CA ASN A 131 9.78 -11.37 23.81
C ASN A 131 11.09 -11.08 23.05
N PHE A 132 11.05 -10.13 22.11
CA PHE A 132 12.26 -9.66 21.42
C PHE A 132 13.25 -9.00 22.39
N GLN A 133 12.79 -8.13 23.29
CA GLN A 133 13.63 -7.50 24.31
C GLN A 133 14.26 -8.53 25.25
N THR A 134 13.47 -9.48 25.74
CA THR A 134 13.95 -10.58 26.58
C THR A 134 15.01 -11.40 25.85
N MET A 135 14.75 -11.82 24.62
CA MET A 135 15.71 -12.58 23.80
C MET A 135 17.03 -11.83 23.64
N ILE A 136 16.99 -10.52 23.35
CA ILE A 136 18.22 -9.72 23.24
C ILE A 136 18.95 -9.67 24.60
N GLY A 137 18.25 -9.37 25.70
CA GLY A 137 18.86 -9.31 27.04
C GLY A 137 19.48 -10.64 27.47
N GLU A 138 18.83 -11.77 27.21
CA GLU A 138 19.38 -13.10 27.50
C GLU A 138 20.63 -13.43 26.66
N LEU A 139 20.69 -12.95 25.41
CA LEU A 139 21.82 -13.19 24.52
C LEU A 139 23.02 -12.25 24.79
N THR A 140 22.79 -11.04 25.27
CA THR A 140 23.84 -10.03 25.46
C THR A 140 24.32 -9.88 26.91
N GLY A 141 23.54 -10.34 27.89
CA GLY A 141 23.68 -9.93 29.29
C GLY A 141 23.22 -8.49 29.53
#